data_AF-A0AAJ1JZV6-F1
#
_entry.id   AF-A0AAJ1JZV6-F1
#
_cell.length_a   1.000
_cell.length_b   1.000
_cell.length_c   1.000
_cell.angle_alpha   90.00
_cell.angle_beta   90.00
_cell.angle_gamma   90.00
#
_symmetry.space_group_name_H-M   'P 1'
#
loop_
_entity.id
_entity.type
_entity.pdbx_description
1 polymer ?
#
loop_
_entity_poly.entity_id
_entity_poly.type
_entity_poly.pdbx_seq_one_letter_code
_entity_poly.pdbx_strand_id
1 'polypeptide(L)' 'MKQMSVMRFISRMIAGVIIAVLLGNYIDEKLHTTPFIMIALLLYVIIGSLYQLVKDAGENDAK' A
#
# COMPACT_ATOMS: atom_id res chain seq x y z
N MET A 1 15.40 17.76 -0.91
CA MET A 1 15.29 16.30 -0.66
C MET A 1 13.86 15.78 -0.43
N LYS A 2 12.84 16.64 -0.20
CA LYS A 2 11.44 16.23 0.10
C LYS A 2 10.69 15.53 -1.06
N GLN A 3 10.94 15.94 -2.30
CA GLN A 3 10.28 15.40 -3.52
C GLN A 3 10.55 13.89 -3.75
N MET A 4 11.77 13.41 -3.47
CA MET A 4 12.14 12.00 -3.70
C MET A 4 11.42 11.04 -2.73
N SER A 5 11.17 11.46 -1.49
CA SER A 5 10.43 10.66 -0.50
C SER A 5 8.96 10.48 -0.91
N VAL A 6 8.33 11.56 -1.39
CA VAL A 6 6.95 11.52 -1.90
C VAL A 6 6.84 10.61 -3.13
N MET A 7 7.78 10.69 -4.07
CA MET A 7 7.79 9.83 -5.26
C MET A 7 7.91 8.33 -4.90
N ARG A 8 8.75 8.01 -3.90
CA ARG A 8 8.89 6.64 -3.36
C ARG A 8 7.64 6.17 -2.64
N PHE A 9 6.94 7.05 -1.92
CA PHE A 9 5.64 6.72 -1.33
C PHE A 9 4.60 6.42 -2.41
N ILE A 10 4.43 7.32 -3.37
CA ILE A 10 3.43 7.19 -4.44
C ILE A 10 3.67 5.93 -5.26
N SER A 11 4.92 5.65 -5.66
CA SER A 11 5.25 4.45 -6.42
C SER A 11 4.96 3.15 -5.65
N ARG A 12 5.31 3.08 -4.35
CA ARG A 12 4.95 1.95 -3.48
C ARG A 12 3.43 1.77 -3.36
N MET A 13 2.70 2.87 -3.18
CA MET A 13 1.25 2.85 -3.03
C MET A 13 0.56 2.36 -4.31
N ILE A 14 0.93 2.90 -5.47
CA ILE A 14 0.36 2.52 -6.77
C ILE A 14 0.66 1.04 -7.06
N ALA A 15 1.91 0.61 -6.88
CA ALA A 15 2.28 -0.79 -7.08
C ALA A 15 1.51 -1.72 -6.13
N GLY A 16 1.40 -1.35 -4.85
CA GLY A 16 0.65 -2.11 -3.86
C GLY A 16 -0.84 -2.21 -4.20
N VAL A 17 -1.47 -1.12 -4.64
CA VAL A 17 -2.89 -1.10 -5.02
C VAL A 17 -3.14 -2.01 -6.22
N ILE A 18 -2.29 -1.95 -7.25
CA ILE A 18 -2.43 -2.83 -8.42
C ILE A 18 -2.34 -4.30 -7.99
N ILE A 19 -1.35 -4.65 -7.16
CA ILE A 19 -1.18 -6.01 -6.64
C ILE A 19 -2.38 -6.44 -5.80
N ALA A 20 -2.89 -5.57 -4.92
CA ALA A 20 -4.04 -5.85 -4.05
C ALA A 20 -5.32 -6.10 -4.84
N VAL A 21 -5.56 -5.34 -5.92
CA VAL A 21 -6.73 -5.54 -6.79
C VAL A 21 -6.59 -6.85 -7.59
N LEU A 22 -5.42 -7.13 -8.18
CA LEU A 22 -5.21 -8.36 -8.94
C LEU A 22 -5.33 -9.61 -8.06
N LEU A 23 -4.70 -9.61 -6.89
CA LEU A 23 -4.81 -10.71 -5.93
C LEU A 23 -6.22 -10.81 -5.36
N GLY A 24 -6.83 -9.68 -5.02
CA GLY A 24 -8.19 -9.60 -4.51
C GLY A 24 -9.16 -10.28 -5.48
N ASN A 25 -9.15 -9.88 -6.74
CA ASN A 25 -10.02 -10.46 -7.77
C ASN A 25 -9.73 -11.95 -8.01
N TYR A 26 -8.45 -12.34 -8.09
CA TYR A 26 -8.09 -13.75 -8.28
C TYR A 26 -8.59 -14.66 -7.15
N ILE A 27 -8.49 -14.18 -5.91
CA ILE A 27 -8.94 -14.92 -4.73
C ILE A 27 -10.47 -14.93 -4.68
N ASP A 28 -11.11 -13.80 -4.98
CA ASP A 28 -12.56 -13.65 -4.95
C ASP A 28 -13.24 -14.58 -5.97
N GLU A 29 -12.69 -14.67 -7.19
CA GLU A 29 -13.14 -15.62 -8.22
C GLU A 29 -13.04 -17.08 -7.77
N LYS A 30 -12.03 -17.42 -6.96
CA LYS A 30 -11.76 -18.81 -6.53
C LYS A 30 -12.53 -19.22 -5.28
N LEU A 31 -12.81 -18.27 -4.38
CA LEU A 31 -13.46 -18.54 -3.10
C LEU A 31 -14.94 -18.14 -3.08
N HIS A 32 -15.45 -17.49 -4.14
CA HIS A 32 -16.79 -16.90 -4.20
C HIS A 32 -17.12 -16.06 -2.97
N THR A 33 -16.09 -15.40 -2.42
CA THR A 33 -16.24 -14.56 -1.24
C THR A 33 -16.90 -13.24 -1.62
N THR A 34 -17.37 -12.50 -0.62
CA THR A 34 -17.55 -11.05 -0.77
C THR A 34 -16.15 -10.42 -0.83
N PRO A 35 -15.95 -9.24 -1.45
CA PRO A 35 -14.62 -8.67 -1.75
C PRO A 35 -13.86 -8.16 -0.51
N PHE A 36 -14.10 -8.74 0.66
CA PHE A 36 -13.42 -8.47 1.92
C PHE A 36 -11.90 -8.69 1.83
N ILE A 37 -11.45 -9.70 1.08
CA ILE A 37 -10.01 -9.96 0.92
C ILE A 37 -9.34 -8.82 0.14
N MET A 38 -9.99 -8.35 -0.93
CA MET A 38 -9.51 -7.18 -1.68
C MET A 38 -9.47 -5.93 -0.79
N ILE A 39 -10.51 -5.69 0.02
CA ILE A 39 -10.56 -4.56 0.95
C ILE A 39 -9.45 -4.66 2.01
N ALA A 40 -9.21 -5.86 2.57
CA ALA A 40 -8.14 -6.09 3.54
C ALA A 40 -6.75 -5.85 2.93
N LEU A 41 -6.51 -6.30 1.70
CA LEU A 41 -5.26 -6.05 0.98
C LEU A 41 -5.06 -4.55 0.68
N LEU A 42 -6.10 -3.84 0.28
CA LEU A 42 -6.04 -2.40 0.06
C LEU A 42 -5.74 -1.63 1.35
N LEU A 43 -6.40 -1.98 2.45
CA LEU A 43 -6.12 -1.40 3.76
C LEU A 43 -4.67 -1.67 4.19
N TYR A 44 -4.17 -2.89 3.99
CA TYR A 44 -2.79 -3.24 4.27
C TYR A 44 -1.81 -2.37 3.48
N VAL A 45 -2.05 -2.16 2.18
CA VAL A 45 -1.20 -1.30 1.33
C VAL A 45 -1.21 0.15 1.79
N ILE A 46 -2.39 0.69 2.12
CA ILE A 46 -2.54 2.09 2.56
C ILE A 46 -1.81 2.29 3.89
N ILE A 47 -2.09 1.44 4.88
CA ILE A 47 -1.47 1.54 6.21
C ILE A 47 0.04 1.31 6.13
N GLY A 48 0.49 0.31 5.39
CA GLY A 48 1.92 0.02 5.21
C GLY A 48 2.66 1.19 4.54
N SER A 49 2.07 1.78 3.51
CA SER A 49 2.63 2.94 2.82
C SER A 49 2.69 4.17 3.74
N LEU A 50 1.64 4.43 4.52
CA LEU A 50 1.59 5.53 5.49
C LEU A 50 2.59 5.33 6.62
N TYR A 51 2.68 4.12 7.17
CA TYR A 51 3.65 3.78 8.21
C TYR A 51 5.08 4.08 7.74
N GLN A 52 5.40 3.67 6.52
CA GLN A 52 6.74 3.89 5.96
C GLN A 52 6.99 5.37 5.68
N LEU A 53 5.98 6.14 5.26
CA LEU A 53 6.11 7.59 5.09
C LEU A 53 6.38 8.30 6.43
N VAL A 54 5.65 7.95 7.49
CA VAL A 54 5.85 8.53 8.83
C VAL A 54 7.22 8.15 9.38
N LYS A 55 7.63 6.90 9.20
CA LYS A 55 8.97 6.44 9.60
C LYS A 55 10.07 7.17 8.83
N ASP A 56 9.96 7.25 7.50
CA ASP A 56 10.91 7.95 6.64
C ASP A 56 10.96 9.44 7.03
N ALA A 57 9.84 10.07 7.35
CA ALA A 57 9.81 11.46 7.81
C ALA A 57 10.51 11.66 9.17
N GLY A 58 10.24 10.79 10.15
CA GLY A 58 10.86 10.88 11.48
C GLY A 58 12.38 10.60 11.48
N GLU A 59 12.86 9.68 10.65
CA GLU A 59 14.31 9.44 10.49
C GLU A 59 15.03 10.61 9.80
N ASN A 60 14.33 11.39 8.97
CA ASN A 60 14.90 12.58 8.32
C ASN A 60 14.95 13.81 9.25
N ASP A 61 14.11 13.89 10.28
CA ASP A 61 14.17 14.94 11.32
C ASP A 61 15.20 14.62 12.43
N ALA A 62 15.60 13.35 12.58
CA ALA A 62 16.58 12.91 13.59
C ALA A 62 18.06 13.00 13.14
N LYS A 63 18.33 13.49 11.92
CA LYS A 63 19.68 13.72 11.36
C LYS A 63 19.88 15.19 11.06
#